data_AF-A0A519L850-F1
#
_entry.id   AF-A0A519L850-F1
#
_cell.length_a   1.000
_cell.length_b   1.000
_cell.length_c   1.000
_cell.angle_alpha   90.00
_cell.angle_beta   90.00
_cell.angle_gamma   90.00
#
_symmetry.space_group_name_H-M   'P 1'
#
loop_
_entity.id
_entity.type
_entity.pdbx_description
1 polymer ?
#
loop_
_entity_poly.entity_id
_entity_poly.type
_entity_poly.pdbx_seq_one_letter_code
_entity_poly.pdbx_strand_id
1 'polypeptide(L)'
;MQDYALTVDRFLDHGAKWHGDAKVVTAGAGGDDAVIGYASLRGRANRLSGALLDLGLKPGDRIATLAWNTQHHVEVWYAAMGVGIVCHT
;
A
#
# COMPACT_ATOMS: atom_id res chain seq x y z
N MET A 1 -3.33 8.95 -29.19
CA MET A 1 -3.77 8.82 -27.79
C MET A 1 -2.71 7.97 -27.07
N GLN A 2 -2.32 8.31 -25.84
CA GLN A 2 -1.34 7.49 -25.10
C GLN A 2 -2.02 6.26 -24.51
N ASP A 3 -1.35 5.12 -24.60
CA ASP A 3 -1.75 3.89 -23.90
C ASP A 3 -1.35 4.01 -22.42
N TYR A 4 -2.31 3.82 -21.51
CA TYR A 4 -2.10 3.99 -20.08
C TYR A 4 -3.05 3.10 -19.27
N ALA A 5 -2.47 2.18 -18.48
CA ALA A 5 -3.24 1.27 -17.63
C ALA A 5 -3.77 1.99 -16.37
N LEU A 6 -5.07 1.83 -16.12
CA LEU A 6 -5.76 2.36 -14.94
C LEU A 6 -5.63 1.40 -13.75
N THR A 7 -4.46 1.37 -13.14
CA THR A 7 -4.15 0.51 -11.99
C THR A 7 -4.12 1.30 -10.68
N VAL A 8 -4.36 0.63 -9.55
CA VAL A 8 -4.53 1.32 -8.25
C VAL A 8 -3.21 1.91 -7.72
N ASP A 9 -2.07 1.29 -8.03
CA ASP A 9 -0.74 1.82 -7.69
C ASP A 9 -0.50 3.25 -8.19
N ARG A 10 -1.17 3.66 -9.29
CA ARG A 10 -1.04 5.01 -9.85
C ARG A 10 -1.43 6.10 -8.88
N PHE A 11 -2.40 5.85 -8.00
CA PHE A 11 -2.80 6.82 -6.98
C PHE A 11 -1.71 7.01 -5.94
N LEU A 12 -1.06 5.92 -5.51
CA LEU A 12 0.03 5.98 -4.54
C LEU A 12 1.28 6.62 -5.13
N ASP A 13 1.62 6.30 -6.38
CA ASP A 13 2.74 6.93 -7.09
C ASP A 13 2.51 8.44 -7.27
N HIS A 14 1.28 8.84 -7.63
CA HIS A 14 0.92 10.25 -7.70
C HIS A 14 1.04 10.94 -6.33
N GLY A 15 0.46 10.34 -5.28
CA GLY A 15 0.52 10.87 -3.92
C GLY A 15 1.96 11.00 -3.41
N ALA A 16 2.81 10.00 -3.64
CA ALA A 16 4.21 10.05 -3.25
C ALA A 16 5.00 11.12 -4.01
N LYS A 17 4.73 11.30 -5.31
CA LYS A 17 5.44 12.25 -6.17
C LYS A 17 5.07 13.71 -5.90
N TRP A 18 3.79 13.99 -5.71
CA TRP A 18 3.27 15.36 -5.65
C TRP A 18 2.87 15.81 -4.23
N HIS A 19 2.62 14.85 -3.34
CA HIS A 19 2.12 15.07 -1.98
C HIS A 19 2.87 14.21 -0.97
N GLY A 20 4.18 14.04 -1.15
CA GLY A 20 5.00 13.11 -0.37
C GLY A 20 4.91 13.30 1.16
N ASP A 21 4.76 14.54 1.62
CA ASP A 21 4.65 14.91 3.04
C ASP A 21 3.21 15.00 3.55
N ALA A 22 2.20 14.81 2.68
CA ALA A 22 0.81 14.75 3.13
C ALA A 22 0.62 13.55 4.05
N LYS A 23 -0.03 13.78 5.19
CA LYS A 23 -0.01 12.87 6.32
C LYS A 23 -1.00 11.72 6.16
N VAL A 24 -0.52 10.53 6.47
CA VAL A 24 -1.31 9.34 6.77
C VAL A 24 -1.19 9.11 8.27
N VAL A 25 -2.31 9.23 8.98
CA VAL A 25 -2.38 9.15 10.44
C VAL A 25 -3.10 7.88 10.83
N THR A 26 -2.47 7.05 11.66
CA THR A 26 -3.07 5.87 12.27
C THR A 26 -3.39 6.17 13.72
N ALA A 27 -4.66 6.04 14.10
CA ALA A 27 -5.07 6.20 15.49
C ALA A 27 -4.44 5.12 16.37
N GLY A 28 -3.67 5.54 17.37
CA GLY A 28 -3.04 4.66 18.35
C GLY A 28 -3.88 4.46 19.61
N ALA A 29 -3.61 3.39 20.36
CA ALA A 29 -4.21 3.23 21.67
C ALA A 29 -3.65 4.31 22.62
N GLY A 30 -4.54 5.08 23.27
CA GLY A 30 -4.13 6.11 24.23
C GLY A 30 -3.51 7.37 23.60
N GLY A 31 -3.70 7.59 22.28
CA GLY A 31 -3.23 8.80 21.59
C GLY A 31 -1.81 8.73 21.04
N ASP A 32 -1.19 7.55 21.05
CA ASP A 32 0.11 7.30 20.39
C ASP A 32 -0.06 7.11 18.88
N ASP A 33 -0.48 8.18 18.20
CA ASP A 33 -0.80 8.15 16.78
C ASP A 33 0.46 8.02 15.92
N ALA A 34 0.49 7.03 15.04
CA ALA A 34 1.57 6.90 14.06
C ALA A 34 1.28 7.82 12.85
N VAL A 35 2.28 8.62 12.47
CA VAL A 35 2.17 9.55 11.33
C VAL A 35 3.28 9.30 10.33
N ILE A 36 2.92 9.06 9.07
CA ILE A 36 3.85 8.97 7.94
C ILE A 36 3.38 9.86 6.78
N GLY A 37 4.28 10.15 5.84
CA GLY A 37 3.92 10.77 4.55
C GLY A 37 3.64 9.74 3.45
N TYR A 38 2.96 10.13 2.37
CA TYR A 38 2.73 9.29 1.20
C TYR A 38 4.03 8.78 0.55
N ALA A 39 5.12 9.54 0.59
CA ALA A 39 6.42 9.07 0.08
C ALA A 39 6.93 7.86 0.89
N SER A 40 6.78 7.89 2.21
CA SER A 40 7.13 6.78 3.10
C SER A 40 6.18 5.59 2.90
N LEU A 41 4.87 5.85 2.77
CA LEU A 41 3.86 4.83 2.50
C LEU A 41 4.20 4.04 1.22
N ARG A 42 4.54 4.75 0.12
CA ARG A 42 4.98 4.14 -1.14
C ARG A 42 6.23 3.29 -0.97
N GLY A 43 7.24 3.80 -0.26
CA GLY A 43 8.46 3.06 0.00
C GLY A 43 8.19 1.74 0.75
N ARG A 44 7.32 1.80 1.77
CA ARG A 44 6.96 0.64 2.59
C ARG A 44 6.09 -0.37 1.85
N ALA A 45 5.06 0.07 1.13
CA ALA A 45 4.23 -0.80 0.29
C ALA A 45 5.08 -1.55 -0.75
N ASN A 46 6.02 -0.86 -1.42
CA ASN A 46 6.90 -1.49 -2.40
C ASN A 46 7.88 -2.51 -1.79
N ARG A 47 8.37 -2.28 -0.57
CA ARG A 47 9.17 -3.28 0.15
C ARG A 47 8.34 -4.52 0.47
N LEU A 48 7.08 -4.33 0.89
CA LEU A 48 6.17 -5.43 1.14
C LEU A 48 5.81 -6.19 -0.15
N SER A 49 5.64 -5.50 -1.30
CA SER A 49 5.49 -6.15 -2.60
C SER A 49 6.64 -7.13 -2.89
N GLY A 50 7.88 -6.71 -2.68
CA GLY A 50 9.06 -7.57 -2.82
C GLY A 50 8.99 -8.80 -1.89
N ALA A 51 8.64 -8.58 -0.62
CA ALA A 51 8.49 -9.68 0.33
C ALA A 51 7.39 -10.69 -0.06
N LEU A 52 6.27 -10.21 -0.62
CA LEU A 52 5.20 -11.10 -1.11
C LEU A 52 5.68 -11.95 -2.30
N LEU A 53 6.46 -11.37 -3.21
CA LEU A 53 7.08 -12.10 -4.32
C LEU A 53 8.12 -13.12 -3.82
N ASP A 54 8.93 -12.76 -2.83
CA ASP A 54 9.92 -13.66 -2.21
C ASP A 54 9.26 -14.85 -1.49
N LEU A 55 8.03 -14.69 -0.99
CA LEU A 55 7.20 -15.78 -0.46
C LEU A 55 6.61 -16.68 -1.55
N GLY A 56 6.81 -16.36 -2.83
CA GLY A 56 6.36 -17.16 -3.96
C GLY A 56 4.92 -16.89 -4.42
N LEU A 57 4.29 -15.81 -3.93
CA LEU A 57 2.96 -15.40 -4.38
C LEU A 57 3.01 -14.90 -5.83
N LYS A 58 1.96 -15.20 -6.57
CA LYS A 58 1.82 -14.90 -8.00
C LYS A 58 0.62 -14.01 -8.28
N PRO A 59 0.60 -13.32 -9.43
CA PRO A 59 -0.59 -12.61 -9.87
C PRO A 59 -1.83 -13.52 -9.85
N GLY A 60 -2.92 -13.05 -9.23
CA GLY A 60 -4.16 -13.82 -9.03
C GLY A 60 -4.22 -14.64 -7.74
N ASP A 61 -3.12 -14.78 -6.99
CA ASP A 61 -3.17 -15.32 -5.63
C ASP A 61 -3.93 -14.37 -4.69
N ARG A 62 -4.45 -14.91 -3.59
CA ARG A 62 -5.29 -14.17 -2.64
C ARG A 62 -4.56 -14.05 -1.31
N ILE A 63 -4.64 -12.86 -0.72
CA ILE A 63 -4.33 -12.65 0.70
C ILE A 63 -5.58 -12.16 1.41
N ALA A 64 -5.82 -12.67 2.62
CA ALA A 64 -6.88 -12.20 3.50
C ALA A 64 -6.30 -11.24 4.52
N THR A 65 -7.03 -10.16 4.82
CA THR A 65 -6.65 -9.19 5.85
C THR A 65 -7.76 -9.11 6.89
N LEU A 66 -7.41 -9.36 8.16
CA LEU A 66 -8.26 -9.07 9.31
C LEU A 66 -7.58 -7.96 10.09
N ALA A 67 -7.84 -6.72 9.68
CA ALA A 67 -7.12 -5.56 10.16
C ALA A 67 -8.04 -4.35 10.32
N TRP A 68 -7.65 -3.46 11.22
CA TRP A 68 -8.27 -2.14 11.37
C TRP A 68 -7.74 -1.16 10.31
N ASN A 69 -8.41 -0.01 10.21
CA ASN A 69 -7.98 1.13 9.39
C ASN A 69 -6.68 1.73 9.93
N THR A 70 -5.55 1.19 9.48
CA THR A 70 -4.20 1.53 9.94
C THR A 70 -3.25 1.71 8.77
N GLN A 71 -2.10 2.36 8.98
CA GLN A 71 -1.06 2.49 7.96
C GLN A 71 -0.65 1.12 7.39
N HIS A 72 -0.58 0.09 8.23
CA HIS A 72 -0.18 -1.25 7.79
C HIS A 72 -1.22 -1.87 6.86
N HIS A 73 -2.52 -1.64 7.08
CA HIS A 73 -3.55 -2.16 6.21
C HIS A 73 -3.50 -1.51 4.82
N VAL A 74 -3.26 -0.19 4.78
CA VAL A 74 -3.05 0.55 3.52
C VAL A 74 -1.77 0.10 2.81
N GLU A 75 -0.68 -0.15 3.55
CA GLU A 75 0.55 -0.73 3.00
C GLU A 75 0.29 -2.08 2.33
N VAL A 76 -0.47 -2.97 2.97
CA VAL A 76 -0.83 -4.28 2.43
C VAL A 76 -1.67 -4.16 1.16
N TRP A 77 -2.65 -3.26 1.13
CA TRP A 77 -3.48 -3.01 -0.05
C TRP A 77 -2.62 -2.68 -1.29
N TYR A 78 -1.78 -1.64 -1.18
CA TYR A 78 -0.95 -1.23 -2.29
C TYR A 78 0.17 -2.22 -2.59
N ALA A 79 0.68 -2.93 -1.60
CA ALA A 79 1.69 -3.96 -1.82
C ALA A 79 1.16 -5.11 -2.66
N ALA A 80 -0.04 -5.63 -2.31
CA ALA A 80 -0.67 -6.74 -3.01
C ALA A 80 -1.10 -6.35 -4.43
N MET A 81 -1.81 -5.22 -4.57
CA MET A 81 -2.25 -4.74 -5.88
C MET A 81 -1.06 -4.40 -6.79
N GLY A 82 0.04 -3.87 -6.23
CA GLY A 82 1.26 -3.53 -6.98
C GLY A 82 1.96 -4.73 -7.63
N VAL A 83 1.65 -5.97 -7.22
CA VAL A 83 2.18 -7.20 -7.81
C VAL A 83 1.09 -8.11 -8.38
N GLY A 84 -0.13 -7.59 -8.54
CA GLY A 84 -1.26 -8.32 -9.12
C GLY A 84 -1.89 -9.38 -8.21
N ILE A 85 -1.64 -9.32 -6.90
CA ILE A 85 -2.28 -10.17 -5.90
C ILE A 85 -3.63 -9.58 -5.52
N VAL A 86 -4.63 -10.44 -5.30
CA VAL A 86 -5.97 -10.06 -4.87
C VAL A 86 -5.97 -9.87 -3.35
N CYS A 87 -6.21 -8.64 -2.91
CA CYS A 87 -6.39 -8.30 -1.49
C CYS A 87 -7.85 -8.47 -1.10
N HIS A 88 -8.15 -9.41 -0.20
CA HIS A 88 -9.48 -9.60 0.37
C HIS A 88 -9.52 -9.07 1.81
N THR A 89 -10.52 -8.25 2.09
CA THR A 89 -10.83 -7.70 3.43
C THR A 89 -12.04 -8.39 4.01
#